data_AF-A0A9X1TWJ8-F1
#
_entry.id   AF-A0A9X1TWJ8-F1
#
_cell.length_a   1.000
_cell.length_b   1.000
_cell.length_c   1.000
_cell.angle_alpha   90.00
_cell.angle_beta   90.00
_cell.angle_gamma   90.00
#
_symmetry.space_group_name_H-M   'P 1'
#
loop_
_entity.id
_entity.type
_entity.pdbx_description
1 polymer ?
#
loop_
_entity_poly.entity_id
_entity_poly.type
_entity_poly.pdbx_seq_one_letter_code
_entity_poly.pdbx_strand_id
1 'polypeptide(L)'
;MHLAYPAVLSALLFCTGLYGVLARRNAILVLMSVELMLNAVNLNLVAFDVWLSRAAEETLHSGQALTLFTITIAAAEIGIGLAIVLAVHRNRGTSDIDKLRDTAEGHETDGPDHDAPTAGQAEKAEATA
;
A
#
# COMPACT_ATOMS: atom_id res chain seq x y z
N MET A 1 31.14 -6.78 15.81
CA MET A 1 30.83 -6.15 14.51
C MET A 1 30.37 -4.73 14.81
N HIS A 2 30.82 -3.73 14.08
CA HIS A 2 30.39 -2.35 14.34
C HIS A 2 28.93 -2.17 13.91
N LEU A 3 28.08 -1.58 14.76
CA LEU A 3 26.64 -1.42 14.52
C LEU A 3 26.34 -0.65 13.22
N ALA A 4 27.25 0.23 12.80
CA ALA A 4 27.06 1.01 11.58
C ALA A 4 26.87 0.15 10.32
N TYR A 5 27.53 -1.01 10.20
CA TYR A 5 27.40 -1.84 8.99
C TYR A 5 25.99 -2.39 8.80
N PRO A 6 25.40 -3.14 9.75
CA PRO A 6 24.03 -3.63 9.60
C PRO A 6 23.00 -2.50 9.61
N ALA A 7 23.23 -1.38 10.32
CA ALA A 7 22.31 -0.24 10.33
C ALA A 7 22.27 0.51 8.98
N VAL A 8 23.43 0.69 8.32
CA VAL A 8 23.48 1.28 6.98
C VAL A 8 22.86 0.32 5.96
N LEU A 9 23.14 -0.98 6.08
CA LEU A 9 22.55 -1.99 5.19
C LEU A 9 21.02 -2.04 5.33
N SER A 10 20.49 -2.05 6.56
CA SER A 10 19.04 -2.02 6.78
C SER A 10 18.42 -0.74 6.23
N ALA A 11 19.04 0.42 6.44
CA ALA A 11 18.56 1.68 5.84
C ALA A 11 18.52 1.64 4.31
N LEU A 12 19.57 1.11 3.66
CA LEU A 12 19.61 0.97 2.20
C LEU A 12 18.53 0.01 1.67
N LEU A 13 18.34 -1.13 2.34
CA LEU A 13 17.29 -2.09 1.99
C LEU A 13 15.89 -1.48 2.17
N PHE A 14 15.67 -0.75 3.26
CA PHE A 14 14.40 -0.07 3.50
C PHE A 14 14.10 0.98 2.43
N CYS A 15 15.08 1.84 2.10
CA CYS A 15 14.92 2.82 1.03
C CYS A 15 14.69 2.19 -0.34
N THR A 16 15.32 1.05 -0.62
CA THR A 16 15.11 0.30 -1.86
C THR A 16 13.70 -0.28 -1.93
N GLY A 17 13.22 -0.85 -0.83
CA GLY A 17 11.84 -1.32 -0.71
C GLY A 17 10.84 -0.16 -0.84
N LEU A 18 11.08 0.96 -0.16
CA LEU A 18 10.26 2.16 -0.27
C LEU A 18 10.18 2.68 -1.71
N TYR A 19 11.32 2.78 -2.40
CA TYR A 19 11.36 3.11 -3.82
C TYR A 19 10.55 2.11 -4.65
N GLY A 20 10.66 0.82 -4.36
CA GLY A 20 9.87 -0.23 -5.00
C GLY A 20 8.36 -0.03 -4.82
N VAL A 21 7.91 0.29 -3.61
CA VAL A 21 6.49 0.58 -3.34
C VAL A 21 5.98 1.76 -4.15
N LEU A 22 6.78 2.83 -4.27
CA LEU A 22 6.38 4.05 -4.98
C LEU A 22 6.50 3.95 -6.51
N ALA A 23 7.45 3.17 -7.03
CA ALA A 23 7.76 3.13 -8.45
C ALA A 23 7.07 1.98 -9.22
N ARG A 24 6.60 0.94 -8.53
CA ARG A 24 6.06 -0.27 -9.18
C ARG A 24 4.55 -0.17 -9.35
N ARG A 25 4.09 -0.46 -10.57
CA ARG A 25 2.65 -0.56 -10.90
C ARG A 25 2.08 -1.97 -10.73
N ASN A 26 2.94 -2.99 -10.78
CA ASN A 26 2.51 -4.37 -10.59
C ASN A 26 2.33 -4.65 -9.09
N ALA A 27 1.12 -5.04 -8.69
CA ALA A 27 0.77 -5.35 -7.31
C ALA A 27 1.70 -6.38 -6.65
N ILE A 28 2.16 -7.40 -7.40
CA ILE A 28 3.10 -8.40 -6.88
C ILE A 28 4.46 -7.77 -6.56
N LEU A 29 4.92 -6.84 -7.40
CA LEU A 29 6.18 -6.14 -7.18
C LEU A 29 6.09 -5.15 -6.01
N VAL A 30 4.91 -4.58 -5.77
CA VAL A 30 4.66 -3.75 -4.58
C VAL A 30 4.70 -4.62 -3.32
N LEU A 31 4.03 -5.79 -3.30
CA LEU A 31 4.09 -6.73 -2.18
C LEU A 31 5.54 -7.17 -1.87
N MET A 32 6.31 -7.57 -2.89
CA MET A 32 7.74 -7.88 -2.75
C MET A 32 8.55 -6.72 -2.14
N SER A 33 8.18 -5.47 -2.47
CA SER A 33 8.87 -4.29 -1.97
C SER A 33 8.56 -4.04 -0.50
N VAL A 34 7.32 -4.30 -0.06
CA VAL A 34 6.92 -4.27 1.36
C VAL A 34 7.65 -5.35 2.16
N GLU A 35 7.74 -6.57 1.62
CA GLU A 35 8.50 -7.66 2.24
C GLU A 35 9.98 -7.29 2.43
N LEU A 36 10.58 -6.60 1.45
CA LEU A 36 11.95 -6.11 1.56
C LEU A 36 12.09 -5.06 2.68
N MET A 37 11.10 -4.16 2.84
CA MET A 37 11.08 -3.19 3.93
C MET A 37 10.95 -3.87 5.30
N LEU A 38 10.09 -4.89 5.45
CA LEU A 38 9.95 -5.66 6.68
C LEU A 38 11.23 -6.43 7.03
N ASN A 39 11.92 -6.99 6.03
CA ASN A 39 13.23 -7.63 6.23
C ASN A 39 14.31 -6.63 6.69
N ALA A 40 14.28 -5.40 6.18
CA ALA A 40 15.18 -4.34 6.65
C ALA A 40 14.93 -3.99 8.13
N VAL A 41 13.67 -3.90 8.55
CA VAL A 41 13.30 -3.68 9.96
C VAL A 41 13.79 -4.82 10.84
N ASN A 42 13.58 -6.08 10.42
CA ASN A 42 14.06 -7.27 11.13
C ASN A 42 15.58 -7.28 11.30
N LEU A 43 16.32 -6.95 10.24
CA LEU A 43 17.78 -6.83 10.30
C LEU A 43 18.20 -5.77 11.33
N ASN A 44 17.50 -4.65 11.36
CA ASN A 44 17.77 -3.57 12.31
C ASN A 44 17.50 -4.02 13.76
N LEU A 45 16.37 -4.69 14.02
CA LEU A 45 16.01 -5.22 15.34
C LEU A 45 17.07 -6.18 15.88
N VAL A 46 17.50 -7.16 15.07
CA VAL A 46 18.52 -8.13 15.47
C VAL A 46 19.88 -7.44 15.69
N ALA A 47 20.25 -6.48 14.84
CA ALA A 47 21.52 -5.76 14.96
C ALA A 47 21.60 -4.94 16.25
N PHE A 48 20.53 -4.24 16.61
CA PHE A 48 20.45 -3.47 17.85
C PHE A 48 20.39 -4.37 19.09
N ASP A 49 19.67 -5.49 19.04
CA ASP A 49 19.64 -6.49 20.12
C ASP A 49 21.05 -7.02 20.44
N VAL A 50 21.77 -7.49 19.41
CA VAL A 50 23.14 -8.01 19.58
C VAL A 50 24.11 -6.94 20.08
N TRP A 51 23.94 -5.69 19.65
CA TRP A 51 24.78 -4.59 20.13
C TRP A 51 24.50 -4.25 21.59
N LEU A 52 23.22 -4.19 21.98
CA LEU A 52 22.81 -3.84 23.34
C LEU A 52 23.14 -4.95 24.35
N SER A 53 22.89 -6.22 24.02
CA SER A 53 23.26 -7.36 24.88
C SER A 53 24.76 -7.41 25.20
N ARG A 54 25.61 -6.93 24.29
CA ARG A 54 27.07 -6.81 24.53
C ARG A 54 27.45 -5.61 25.40
N ALA A 55 26.66 -4.54 25.36
CA ALA A 55 26.97 -3.30 26.07
C ALA A 55 26.42 -3.28 27.51
N ALA A 56 25.32 -3.98 27.77
CA ALA A 56 24.55 -3.87 29.01
C ALA A 56 24.42 -5.18 29.83
N GLU A 57 25.08 -6.27 29.42
CA GLU A 57 24.90 -7.64 29.98
C GLU A 57 23.41 -8.06 30.05
N GLU A 58 22.59 -7.46 29.20
CA GLU A 58 21.16 -7.76 29.07
C GLU A 58 20.98 -9.17 28.51
N THR A 59 20.31 -10.02 29.28
CA THR A 59 19.95 -11.40 28.91
C THR A 59 18.64 -11.46 28.11
N LEU A 60 17.88 -10.37 28.08
CA LEU A 60 16.59 -10.32 27.39
C LEU A 60 16.76 -9.98 25.91
N HIS A 61 16.64 -10.99 25.05
CA HIS A 61 16.71 -10.87 23.58
C HIS A 61 15.38 -10.39 22.95
N SER A 62 14.85 -9.28 23.43
CA SER A 62 13.54 -8.76 22.98
C SER A 62 13.51 -8.40 21.49
N GLY A 63 14.63 -7.92 20.92
CA GLY A 63 14.69 -7.59 19.49
C GLY A 63 14.65 -8.83 18.60
N GLN A 64 15.24 -9.94 19.05
CA GLN A 64 15.15 -11.23 18.36
C GLN A 64 13.75 -11.83 18.47
N ALA A 65 13.14 -11.77 19.66
CA ALA A 65 11.76 -12.22 19.85
C ALA A 65 10.79 -11.47 18.93
N LEU A 66 10.87 -10.13 18.89
CA LEU A 66 10.06 -9.30 18.00
C LEU A 66 10.28 -9.66 16.52
N THR A 67 11.52 -9.93 16.12
CA THR A 67 11.85 -10.35 14.74
C THR A 67 11.10 -11.63 14.34
N LEU A 68 11.01 -12.62 15.22
CA LEU A 68 10.26 -13.87 14.95
C LEU A 68 8.76 -13.60 14.77
N PHE A 69 8.18 -12.70 15.57
CA PHE A 69 6.80 -12.27 15.39
C PHE A 69 6.61 -11.56 14.05
N THR A 70 7.50 -10.62 13.69
CA THR A 70 7.42 -9.91 12.41
C THR A 70 7.56 -10.86 11.22
N ILE A 71 8.42 -11.88 11.27
CA ILE A 71 8.51 -12.91 10.22
C ILE A 71 7.19 -13.67 10.07
N THR A 72 6.54 -14.01 11.19
CA THR A 72 5.25 -14.71 11.19
C THR A 72 4.13 -13.82 10.62
N ILE A 73 4.13 -12.53 10.97
CA ILE A 73 3.18 -11.55 10.43
C ILE A 73 3.41 -11.36 8.93
N ALA A 74 4.66 -11.25 8.48
CA ALA A 74 5.02 -11.14 7.07
C ALA A 74 4.53 -12.38 6.27
N ALA A 75 4.72 -13.58 6.82
CA ALA A 75 4.20 -14.81 6.21
C ALA A 75 2.66 -14.84 6.11
N ALA A 76 1.96 -14.28 7.10
CA ALA A 76 0.51 -14.13 7.03
C ALA A 76 0.09 -13.07 5.99
N GLU A 77 0.78 -11.92 5.98
CA GLU A 77 0.53 -10.82 5.05
C GLU A 77 0.73 -11.24 3.59
N ILE A 78 1.83 -11.91 3.25
CA ILE A 78 2.08 -12.34 1.86
C ILE A 78 1.02 -13.34 1.38
N GLY A 79 0.52 -14.20 2.26
CA GLY A 79 -0.58 -15.11 1.96
C GLY A 79 -1.87 -14.35 1.62
N ILE A 80 -2.23 -13.37 2.44
CA ILE A 80 -3.41 -12.52 2.23
C ILE A 80 -3.24 -11.64 0.97
N GLY A 81 -2.08 -11.00 0.82
CA GLY A 81 -1.76 -10.13 -0.30
C GLY A 81 -1.82 -10.86 -1.64
N LEU A 82 -1.20 -12.04 -1.74
CA LEU A 82 -1.27 -12.84 -2.96
C LEU A 82 -2.69 -13.35 -3.25
N ALA A 83 -3.47 -13.71 -2.22
CA ALA A 83 -4.86 -14.11 -2.40
C ALA A 83 -5.70 -12.97 -2.99
N ILE A 84 -5.52 -11.74 -2.50
CA ILE A 84 -6.19 -10.54 -3.03
C ILE A 84 -5.75 -10.27 -4.48
N VAL A 85 -4.44 -10.27 -4.74
CA VAL A 85 -3.91 -10.04 -6.09
C VAL A 85 -4.44 -11.07 -7.08
N LEU A 86 -4.49 -12.35 -6.70
CA LEU A 86 -5.03 -13.41 -7.55
C LEU A 86 -6.53 -13.25 -7.79
N ALA A 87 -7.31 -12.90 -6.76
CA ALA A 87 -8.75 -12.66 -6.89
C ALA A 87 -9.03 -11.50 -7.87
N VAL A 88 -8.28 -10.41 -7.74
CA VAL A 88 -8.36 -9.25 -8.64
C VAL A 88 -7.94 -9.63 -10.05
N HIS A 89 -6.80 -10.33 -10.21
CA HIS A 89 -6.32 -10.76 -11.53
C HIS A 89 -7.32 -11.70 -12.22
N ARG A 90 -7.99 -12.59 -11.47
CA ARG A 90 -9.01 -13.47 -12.02
C ARG A 90 -10.24 -12.71 -12.54
N ASN A 91 -10.58 -11.57 -11.94
CA ASN A 91 -11.76 -10.79 -12.32
C ASN A 91 -11.46 -9.68 -13.35
N ARG A 92 -10.23 -9.17 -13.39
CA ARG A 92 -9.82 -8.02 -14.22
C ARG A 92 -8.78 -8.36 -15.30
N GLY A 93 -8.17 -9.55 -15.24
CA GLY A 93 -7.11 -9.98 -16.18
C GLY A 93 -5.79 -9.20 -16.06
N THR A 94 -5.61 -8.40 -15.01
CA THR A 94 -4.42 -7.57 -14.80
C THR A 94 -4.12 -7.39 -13.31
N SER A 95 -2.83 -7.27 -12.98
CA SER A 95 -2.32 -6.93 -11.64
C SER A 95 -1.71 -5.52 -11.60
N ASP A 96 -2.01 -4.70 -12.61
CA ASP A 96 -1.61 -3.30 -12.68
C ASP A 96 -2.51 -2.46 -11.75
N ILE A 97 -1.92 -1.88 -10.70
CA ILE A 97 -2.64 -1.15 -9.66
C ILE A 97 -3.29 0.11 -10.22
N ASP A 98 -2.69 0.77 -11.21
CA ASP A 98 -3.24 2.00 -11.78
C ASP A 98 -4.55 1.75 -12.54
N LYS A 99 -4.75 0.53 -13.05
CA LYS A 99 -5.95 0.11 -13.76
C LYS A 99 -7.09 -0.29 -12.82
N LEU A 100 -6.85 -0.35 -11.51
CA LEU A 100 -7.86 -0.67 -10.50
C LEU A 100 -8.66 0.57 -10.04
N ARG A 101 -8.39 1.75 -10.61
CA ARG A 101 -9.02 3.04 -10.24
C ARG A 101 -10.52 3.15 -10.56
N ASP A 102 -11.12 2.14 -11.19
CA ASP A 102 -12.51 2.12 -11.66
C ASP A 102 -13.56 1.92 -10.54
N THR A 103 -13.13 1.94 -9.27
CA THR A 103 -14.02 1.94 -8.08
C THR A 103 -14.12 3.32 -7.43
N ALA A 104 -13.43 4.33 -7.98
CA ALA A 104 -13.72 5.72 -7.65
C ALA A 104 -15.13 6.02 -8.19
N GLU A 105 -16.05 6.39 -7.30
CA GLU A 105 -17.42 6.74 -7.62
C GLU A 105 -17.48 7.52 -8.94
N GLY A 106 -18.30 7.02 -9.87
CA GLY A 106 -18.62 7.80 -11.05
C GLY A 106 -19.15 9.14 -10.55
N HIS A 107 -18.49 10.22 -10.95
CA HIS A 107 -19.08 11.53 -10.81
C HIS A 107 -20.39 11.43 -11.59
N GLU A 108 -21.51 11.31 -10.88
CA GLU A 108 -22.83 11.53 -11.44
C GLU A 108 -22.72 12.91 -12.08
N THR A 109 -22.55 12.94 -13.40
CA THR A 109 -22.83 14.13 -14.17
C THR A 109 -24.30 14.36 -13.93
N ASP A 110 -24.59 15.43 -13.19
CA ASP A 110 -25.83 16.20 -13.14
C ASP A 110 -27.02 15.50 -13.78
N GLY A 111 -28.01 15.17 -12.96
CA GLY A 111 -29.26 14.56 -13.37
C GLY A 111 -29.94 15.33 -14.50
N PRO A 112 -30.95 14.73 -15.16
CA PRO A 112 -31.69 15.41 -16.20
C PRO A 112 -32.35 16.64 -15.60
N ASP A 113 -31.80 17.82 -15.92
CA ASP A 113 -32.41 19.08 -15.59
C ASP A 113 -33.85 19.03 -16.06
N HIS A 114 -34.70 19.12 -15.04
CA HIS A 114 -36.13 19.10 -15.10
C HIS A 114 -36.61 19.95 -16.28
N ASP A 115 -37.51 19.38 -17.08
CA ASP A 115 -38.40 20.08 -17.98
C ASP A 115 -39.15 21.20 -17.22
N ALA A 116 -38.52 22.36 -17.04
CA ALA A 116 -39.14 23.58 -16.55
C ALA A 116 -39.35 24.49 -17.77
N PRO A 117 -40.60 24.82 -18.15
CA PRO A 117 -40.85 25.72 -19.26
C PRO A 117 -40.21 27.07 -18.95
N THR A 118 -39.25 27.47 -19.76
CA THR A 118 -38.63 28.78 -19.65
C THR A 118 -39.69 29.82 -19.96
N ALA A 119 -39.84 30.82 -19.08
CA ALA A 119 -40.91 31.82 -19.05
C ALA A 119 -41.22 32.56 -20.38
N GLY A 120 -40.39 32.41 -21.42
CA GLY A 120 -40.64 32.93 -22.76
C GLY A 120 -41.64 32.13 -23.61
N GLN A 121 -42.05 30.93 -23.20
CA GLN A 121 -43.06 30.14 -23.96
C GLN A 121 -44.51 30.51 -23.59
N ALA A 122 -44.74 31.11 -22.42
CA ALA A 122 -46.07 31.54 -21.99
C ALA A 122 -46.54 32.81 -22.73
N GLU A 123 -45.62 33.72 -23.08
CA GLU A 123 -45.95 34.99 -23.75
C GLU A 123 -46.43 34.80 -25.21
N LYS A 124 -45.98 33.74 -25.89
CA LYS A 124 -46.43 33.43 -27.26
C LYS A 124 -47.85 32.85 -27.35
N ALA A 125 -48.39 32.31 -26.25
CA ALA A 125 -49.72 31.73 -26.25
C ALA A 125 -50.84 32.78 -26.15
N GLU A 126 -50.57 33.92 -25.51
CA GLU A 126 -51.56 34.99 -25.30
C GLU A 126 -51.74 35.92 -26.52
N ALA A 127 -50.74 35.98 -27.41
CA ALA A 127 -50.77 36.82 -28.61
C ALA A 127 -51.52 36.20 -29.82
N THR A 128 -52.09 35.00 -29.67
CA THR A 128 -52.75 34.28 -30.79
C THR A 128 -54.21 33.88 -30.51
N ALA A 129 -54.86 34.48 -29.50
CA ALA A 129 -56.29 34.32 -29.20
C ALA A 129 -57.10 35.55 -29.61
#